data_AF-A0A2D8AG66-F1
#
_entry.id   AF-A0A2D8AG66-F1
#
_cell.length_a   1.000
_cell.length_b   1.000
_cell.length_c   1.000
_cell.angle_alpha   90.00
_cell.angle_beta   90.00
_cell.angle_gamma   90.00
#
_symmetry.space_group_name_H-M   'P 1'
#
loop_
_entity.id
_entity.type
_entity.pdbx_description
1 polymer ?
#
loop_
_entity_poly.entity_id
_entity_poly.type
_entity_poly.pdbx_seq_one_letter_code
_entity_poly.pdbx_strand_id
1 'polypeptide(L)'
;MSIDTQHFAKLLDEELNLARQIHDLMHQERGAIRANDIGTLQHLRTSSSQCLQQLRDHASQRLQWMQNKGMDSADTCLNHPDIRPAANINRLWQELEQQYNRNRKLSQQLSDIVLTARHRTVQKLKILRGRDNDPHLYNDQGKENHLNNGRGYIEV
;
A
#
# COMPACT_ATOMS: atom_id res chain seq x y z
N MET A 1 -31.79 -26.12 9.57
CA MET A 1 -30.39 -26.26 9.98
C MET A 1 -29.98 -24.93 10.57
N SER A 2 -29.67 -24.85 11.86
CA SER A 2 -29.28 -23.60 12.50
C SER A 2 -27.90 -23.19 11.99
N ILE A 3 -27.76 -21.95 11.53
CA ILE A 3 -26.47 -21.42 11.10
C ILE A 3 -25.61 -21.15 12.32
N ASP A 4 -24.34 -21.58 12.27
CA ASP A 4 -23.36 -21.37 13.33
C ASP A 4 -22.85 -19.92 13.31
N THR A 5 -23.70 -19.02 13.82
CA THR A 5 -23.46 -17.57 13.90
C THR A 5 -22.28 -17.22 14.80
N GLN A 6 -21.96 -18.07 15.78
CA GLN A 6 -20.82 -17.89 16.67
C GLN A 6 -19.49 -18.11 15.92
N HIS A 7 -19.41 -19.17 15.11
CA HIS A 7 -18.25 -19.41 14.27
C HIS A 7 -18.01 -18.25 13.29
N PHE A 8 -19.07 -17.76 12.66
CA PHE A 8 -18.99 -16.61 11.73
C PHE A 8 -18.55 -15.32 12.43
N ALA A 9 -19.09 -15.02 13.63
CA ALA A 9 -18.67 -13.86 14.41
C ALA A 9 -17.18 -13.92 14.79
N LYS A 10 -16.68 -15.11 15.14
CA LYS A 10 -15.26 -15.31 15.44
C LYS A 10 -14.36 -15.05 14.22
N LEU A 11 -14.74 -15.54 13.04
CA LEU A 11 -14.01 -15.28 11.80
C LEU A 11 -13.92 -13.78 11.50
N LEU A 12 -15.02 -13.04 11.70
CA LEU A 12 -15.05 -11.59 11.50
C LEU A 12 -14.19 -10.83 12.52
N ASP A 13 -14.18 -11.26 13.77
CA ASP A 13 -13.35 -10.63 14.81
C ASP A 13 -11.85 -10.87 14.56
N GLU A 14 -11.46 -12.09 14.18
CA GLU A 14 -10.09 -12.42 13.79
C GLU A 14 -9.64 -11.61 12.56
N GLU A 15 -10.48 -11.50 11.52
CA GLU A 15 -10.21 -10.69 10.34
C GLU A 15 -10.09 -9.20 10.69
N LEU A 16 -10.94 -8.68 11.57
CA LEU A 16 -10.88 -7.29 12.04
C LEU A 16 -9.60 -7.00 12.83
N ASN A 17 -9.17 -7.92 13.70
CA ASN A 17 -7.94 -7.78 14.47
C ASN A 17 -6.71 -7.79 13.55
N LEU A 18 -6.67 -8.66 12.55
CA LEU A 18 -5.61 -8.67 11.53
C LEU A 18 -5.62 -7.37 10.70
N ALA A 19 -6.80 -6.88 10.31
CA ALA A 19 -6.92 -5.62 9.58
C ALA A 19 -6.45 -4.41 10.40
N ARG A 20 -6.63 -4.42 11.73
CA ARG A 20 -6.06 -3.41 12.65
C ARG A 20 -4.54 -3.53 12.75
N GLN A 21 -4.00 -4.74 12.89
CA GLN A 21 -2.56 -4.97 12.93
C GLN A 21 -1.86 -4.48 11.65
N ILE A 22 -2.45 -4.75 10.47
CA ILE A 22 -1.94 -4.24 9.20
C ILE A 22 -1.93 -2.71 9.18
N HIS A 23 -2.97 -2.08 9.73
CA HIS A 23 -3.03 -0.63 9.85
C HIS A 23 -1.87 -0.06 10.66
N ASP A 24 -1.60 -0.65 11.82
CA ASP A 24 -0.53 -0.23 12.71
C ASP A 24 0.84 -0.45 12.07
N LEU A 25 1.04 -1.58 11.38
CA LEU A 25 2.25 -1.86 10.62
C LEU A 25 2.47 -0.82 9.50
N MET A 26 1.42 -0.45 8.77
CA MET A 26 1.50 0.61 7.76
C MET A 26 1.81 1.99 8.37
N HIS A 27 1.30 2.27 9.57
CA HIS A 27 1.66 3.48 10.31
C HIS A 27 3.14 3.50 10.73
N GLN A 28 3.65 2.36 11.20
CA GLN A 28 5.07 2.18 11.54
C GLN A 28 5.94 2.31 10.29
N GLU A 29 5.53 1.76 9.16
CA GLU A 29 6.22 1.89 7.88
C GLU A 29 6.30 3.36 7.46
N ARG A 30 5.19 4.11 7.58
CA ARG A 30 5.19 5.56 7.32
C ARG A 30 6.18 6.31 8.20
N GLY A 31 6.28 5.93 9.48
CA GLY A 31 7.24 6.49 10.43
C GLY A 31 8.68 6.19 10.03
N ALA A 32 8.97 4.93 9.71
CA ALA A 32 10.30 4.48 9.30
C ALA A 32 10.76 5.11 7.97
N ILE A 33 9.86 5.30 6.99
CA ILE A 33 10.16 6.02 5.74
C ILE A 33 10.54 7.48 6.04
N ARG A 34 9.81 8.16 6.94
CA ARG A 34 10.11 9.54 7.32
C ARG A 34 11.43 9.67 8.07
N ALA A 35 11.75 8.70 8.92
CA ALA A 35 13.00 8.62 9.68
C ALA A 35 14.19 8.11 8.82
N ASN A 36 13.94 7.66 7.59
CA ASN A 36 14.92 7.02 6.72
C ASN A 36 15.58 5.78 7.36
N ASP A 37 14.83 5.06 8.18
CA ASP A 37 15.29 3.87 8.92
C ASP A 37 15.10 2.60 8.08
N ILE A 38 16.14 2.26 7.32
CA ILE A 38 16.14 1.11 6.40
C ILE A 38 16.06 -0.23 7.15
N GLY A 39 16.62 -0.32 8.36
CA GLY A 39 16.60 -1.54 9.17
C GLY A 39 15.19 -1.89 9.61
N THR A 40 14.48 -0.91 10.18
CA THR A 40 13.08 -1.08 10.58
C THR A 40 12.18 -1.38 9.38
N LEU A 41 12.43 -0.77 8.21
CA LEU A 41 11.66 -1.06 7.00
C LEU A 41 11.79 -2.52 6.52
N GLN A 42 12.97 -3.13 6.63
CA GLN A 42 13.15 -4.53 6.25
C GLN A 42 12.38 -5.49 7.17
N HIS A 43 12.41 -5.25 8.49
CA HIS A 43 11.64 -6.04 9.45
C HIS A 43 10.13 -5.86 9.29
N LEU A 44 9.67 -4.62 9.06
CA LEU A 44 8.26 -4.32 8.81
C LEU A 44 7.74 -4.97 7.54
N ARG A 45 8.56 -5.05 6.48
CA ARG A 45 8.17 -5.71 5.23
C ARG A 45 7.84 -7.18 5.43
N THR A 46 8.68 -7.92 6.16
CA THR A 46 8.44 -9.34 6.45
C THR A 46 7.19 -9.53 7.29
N SER A 47 7.02 -8.72 8.34
CA SER A 47 5.86 -8.76 9.24
C SER A 47 4.56 -8.42 8.50
N SER A 48 4.58 -7.40 7.64
CA SER A 48 3.44 -6.99 6.81
C SER A 48 3.06 -8.08 5.81
N SER A 49 4.03 -8.75 5.20
CA SER A 49 3.79 -9.84 4.24
C SER A 49 3.12 -11.04 4.91
N GLN A 50 3.55 -11.40 6.13
CA GLN A 50 2.94 -12.48 6.91
C GLN A 50 1.52 -12.12 7.36
N CYS A 51 1.30 -10.89 7.83
CA CYS A 51 -0.01 -10.44 8.28
C CYS A 51 -1.02 -10.36 7.12
N LEU A 52 -0.59 -9.88 5.95
CA LEU A 52 -1.40 -9.89 4.71
C LEU A 52 -1.76 -11.31 4.27
N GLN A 53 -0.84 -12.25 4.41
CA GLN A 53 -1.10 -13.65 4.09
C GLN A 53 -2.18 -14.23 5.03
N GLN A 54 -2.06 -14.00 6.33
CA GLN A 54 -3.06 -14.43 7.31
C GLN A 54 -4.43 -13.81 7.04
N LEU A 55 -4.47 -12.50 6.74
CA LEU A 55 -5.71 -11.80 6.40
C LEU A 55 -6.39 -12.43 5.16
N ARG A 56 -5.61 -12.72 4.12
CA ARG A 56 -6.11 -13.38 2.91
C ARG A 56 -6.69 -14.76 3.22
N ASP A 57 -6.00 -15.52 4.06
CA ASP A 57 -6.43 -16.87 4.42
C ASP A 57 -7.74 -16.82 5.23
N HIS A 58 -7.88 -15.90 6.20
CA HIS A 58 -9.13 -15.69 6.94
C HIS A 58 -10.28 -15.20 6.05
N ALA A 59 -10.02 -14.24 5.15
CA ALA A 59 -11.01 -13.78 4.19
C ALA A 59 -11.48 -14.93 3.26
N SER A 60 -10.57 -15.82 2.86
CA SER A 60 -10.91 -16.99 2.05
C SER A 60 -11.78 -18.00 2.83
N GLN A 61 -11.47 -18.24 4.11
CA GLN A 61 -12.27 -19.10 4.98
C GLN A 61 -13.68 -18.54 5.18
N ARG A 62 -13.81 -17.22 5.35
CA ARG A 62 -15.11 -16.55 5.43
C ARG A 62 -15.91 -16.71 4.13
N LEU A 63 -15.28 -16.51 2.97
CA LEU A 63 -15.94 -16.68 1.68
C LEU A 63 -16.38 -18.14 1.45
N GLN A 64 -15.53 -19.11 1.79
CA GLN A 64 -15.89 -20.53 1.71
C GLN A 64 -17.06 -20.88 2.64
N TRP A 65 -17.07 -20.35 3.86
CA TRP A 65 -18.17 -20.54 4.79
C TRP A 65 -19.48 -19.96 4.21
N MET A 66 -19.42 -18.77 3.62
CA MET A 66 -20.57 -18.13 2.98
C MET A 66 -21.08 -18.96 1.78
N GLN A 67 -20.19 -19.42 0.91
CA GLN A 67 -20.53 -20.29 -0.23
C GLN A 67 -21.16 -21.62 0.21
N ASN A 68 -20.61 -22.26 1.23
CA ASN A 68 -21.14 -23.51 1.78
C ASN A 68 -22.56 -23.36 2.37
N LYS A 69 -22.97 -22.13 2.68
CA LYS A 69 -24.31 -21.80 3.18
C LYS A 69 -25.21 -21.18 2.10
N GLY A 70 -24.76 -21.11 0.85
CA GLY A 70 -25.51 -20.54 -0.27
C GLY A 70 -25.68 -19.02 -0.20
N MET A 71 -24.75 -18.33 0.47
CA MET A 71 -24.74 -16.87 0.63
C MET A 71 -23.67 -16.26 -0.26
N ASP A 72 -23.96 -16.10 -1.54
CA ASP A 72 -22.96 -15.65 -2.51
C ASP A 72 -22.66 -14.14 -2.42
N SER A 73 -23.46 -13.37 -1.68
CA SER A 73 -23.28 -11.93 -1.52
C SER A 73 -23.33 -11.48 -0.05
N ALA A 74 -22.69 -10.34 0.23
CA ALA A 74 -22.73 -9.70 1.54
C ALA A 74 -24.18 -9.36 1.95
N ASP A 75 -24.98 -8.84 1.01
CA ASP A 75 -26.39 -8.51 1.27
C ASP A 75 -27.23 -9.74 1.58
N THR A 76 -27.03 -10.86 0.88
CA THR A 76 -27.77 -12.10 1.16
C THR A 76 -27.37 -12.70 2.51
N CYS A 77 -26.10 -12.56 2.90
CA CYS A 77 -25.60 -12.99 4.20
C CYS A 77 -26.16 -12.15 5.36
N LEU A 78 -26.09 -10.82 5.26
CA LEU A 78 -26.57 -9.91 6.31
C LEU A 78 -28.10 -9.93 6.47
N ASN A 79 -28.83 -10.24 5.41
CA ASN A 79 -30.29 -10.37 5.45
C ASN A 79 -30.76 -11.79 5.83
N HIS A 80 -29.86 -12.75 6.03
CA HIS A 80 -30.23 -14.12 6.38
C HIS A 80 -31.00 -14.16 7.72
N PRO A 81 -32.10 -14.92 7.84
CA PRO A 81 -32.95 -14.94 9.04
C PRO A 81 -32.22 -15.22 10.36
N ASP A 82 -31.18 -16.06 10.31
CA ASP A 82 -30.35 -16.40 11.48
C ASP A 82 -29.28 -15.33 11.82
N ILE A 83 -28.85 -14.52 10.84
CA ILE A 83 -27.76 -13.52 10.99
C ILE A 83 -28.33 -12.13 11.25
N ARG A 84 -29.45 -11.78 10.61
CA ARG A 84 -30.16 -10.51 10.78
C ARG A 84 -30.46 -10.13 12.25
N PRO A 85 -30.89 -11.05 13.14
CA PRO A 85 -31.11 -10.72 14.55
C PRO A 85 -29.80 -10.57 15.35
N ALA A 86 -28.67 -11.04 14.81
CA ALA A 86 -27.37 -10.98 15.46
C ALA A 86 -26.72 -9.60 15.28
N ALA A 87 -27.08 -8.64 16.15
CA ALA A 87 -26.59 -7.26 16.10
C ALA A 87 -25.05 -7.16 16.17
N ASN A 88 -24.39 -8.12 16.83
CA ASN A 88 -22.93 -8.22 16.90
C ASN A 88 -22.30 -8.44 15.52
N ILE A 89 -22.88 -9.29 14.68
CA ILE A 89 -22.35 -9.61 13.34
C ILE A 89 -22.45 -8.39 12.43
N ASN A 90 -23.59 -7.68 12.45
CA ASN A 90 -23.76 -6.48 11.65
C ASN A 90 -22.75 -5.39 12.07
N ARG A 91 -22.55 -5.19 13.38
CA ARG A 91 -21.53 -4.26 13.89
C ARG A 91 -20.12 -4.65 13.43
N LEU A 92 -19.74 -5.92 13.60
CA LEU A 92 -18.40 -6.41 13.20
C LEU A 92 -18.17 -6.24 11.70
N TRP A 93 -19.20 -6.50 10.88
CA TRP A 93 -19.13 -6.30 9.44
C TRP A 93 -18.88 -4.83 9.06
N GLN A 94 -19.63 -3.91 9.68
CA GLN A 94 -19.45 -2.47 9.45
C GLN A 94 -18.06 -1.99 9.91
N GLU A 95 -17.58 -2.45 11.08
CA GLU A 95 -16.25 -2.11 11.57
C GLU A 95 -15.14 -2.61 10.62
N LEU A 96 -15.30 -3.80 10.07
CA LEU A 96 -14.38 -4.44 9.14
C LEU A 96 -14.35 -3.71 7.80
N GLU A 97 -15.49 -3.33 7.24
CA GLU A 97 -15.57 -2.50 6.04
C GLU A 97 -14.88 -1.14 6.24
N GLN A 98 -15.16 -0.47 7.36
CA GLN A 98 -14.51 0.80 7.70
C GLN A 98 -13.00 0.63 7.83
N GLN A 99 -12.53 -0.44 8.46
CA GLN A 99 -11.11 -0.71 8.65
C GLN A 99 -10.41 -0.99 7.32
N TYR A 100 -11.03 -1.75 6.41
CA TYR A 100 -10.49 -1.95 5.07
C TYR A 100 -10.37 -0.65 4.28
N ASN A 101 -11.38 0.21 4.37
CA ASN A 101 -11.34 1.52 3.73
C ASN A 101 -10.22 2.42 4.29
N ARG A 102 -9.98 2.39 5.61
CA ARG A 102 -8.85 3.08 6.24
C ARG A 102 -7.51 2.53 5.76
N ASN A 103 -7.38 1.21 5.69
CA ASN A 103 -6.17 0.54 5.20
C ASN A 103 -5.88 0.88 3.74
N ARG A 104 -6.91 0.87 2.89
CA ARG A 104 -6.78 1.26 1.47
C ARG A 104 -6.28 2.69 1.32
N LYS A 105 -6.87 3.64 2.06
CA LYS A 105 -6.43 5.05 2.04
C LYS A 105 -4.98 5.21 2.50
N LEU A 106 -4.60 4.53 3.57
CA LEU A 106 -3.22 4.59 4.10
C LEU A 106 -2.21 3.96 3.13
N SER A 107 -2.57 2.83 2.50
CA SER A 107 -1.73 2.17 1.48
C SER A 107 -1.51 3.07 0.25
N GLN A 108 -2.55 3.78 -0.21
CA GLN A 108 -2.42 4.76 -1.30
C GLN A 108 -1.46 5.89 -0.91
N GLN A 109 -1.62 6.47 0.29
CA GLN A 109 -0.73 7.51 0.79
C GLN A 109 0.72 7.04 0.93
N LEU A 110 0.94 5.82 1.43
CA LEU A 110 2.28 5.22 1.53
C LEU A 110 2.92 5.07 0.15
N SER A 111 2.16 4.63 -0.84
CA SER A 111 2.64 4.51 -2.23
C SER A 111 3.14 5.85 -2.77
N ASP A 112 2.38 6.93 -2.55
CA ASP A 112 2.77 8.29 -2.96
C ASP A 112 4.04 8.78 -2.25
N ILE A 113 4.16 8.50 -0.95
CA ILE A 113 5.35 8.84 -0.16
C ILE A 113 6.58 8.10 -0.69
N VAL A 114 6.48 6.79 -0.95
CA VAL A 114 7.57 5.97 -1.48
C VAL A 114 8.00 6.45 -2.86
N LEU A 115 7.04 6.76 -3.74
CA LEU A 115 7.32 7.32 -5.07
C LEU A 115 8.06 8.65 -4.98
N THR A 116 7.61 9.54 -4.09
CA THR A 116 8.24 10.85 -3.85
C THR A 116 9.64 10.70 -3.27
N ALA A 117 9.83 9.79 -2.31
CA ALA A 117 11.13 9.48 -1.72
C ALA A 117 12.11 8.94 -2.77
N ARG A 118 11.65 8.01 -3.63
CA ARG A 118 12.42 7.51 -4.77
C ARG A 118 12.82 8.63 -5.73
N HIS A 119 11.88 9.51 -6.08
CA HIS A 119 12.17 10.64 -6.96
C HIS A 119 13.25 11.56 -6.36
N ARG A 120 13.14 11.91 -5.07
CA ARG A 120 14.13 12.73 -4.36
C ARG A 120 15.51 12.05 -4.32
N THR A 121 15.58 10.75 -4.06
CA THR A 121 16.83 9.99 -4.07
C THR A 121 17.46 9.99 -5.47
N VAL A 122 16.68 9.79 -6.53
CA VAL A 122 17.17 9.86 -7.92
C VAL A 122 17.67 11.26 -8.25
N GLN A 123 16.96 12.33 -7.87
CA GLN A 123 17.41 13.71 -8.09
C GLN A 123 18.71 14.01 -7.32
N LYS A 124 18.80 13.62 -6.05
CA LYS A 124 20.05 13.74 -5.26
C LYS A 124 21.19 12.95 -5.89
N LEU A 125 20.93 11.75 -6.40
CA LEU A 125 21.92 10.96 -7.13
C LEU A 125 22.32 11.61 -8.46
N LYS A 126 21.41 12.30 -9.16
CA LYS A 126 21.74 13.08 -10.38
C LYS A 126 22.65 14.26 -10.06
N ILE A 127 22.35 15.00 -8.98
CA ILE A 127 23.18 16.10 -8.46
C ILE A 127 24.56 15.57 -8.04
N LEU A 128 24.61 14.50 -7.24
CA LEU A 128 25.86 13.88 -6.78
C LEU A 128 26.70 13.27 -7.93
N ARG A 129 26.05 12.81 -9.00
CA ARG A 129 26.73 12.30 -10.20
C ARG A 129 27.16 13.41 -11.17
N GLY A 130 26.98 14.69 -10.81
CA GLY A 130 27.43 15.82 -11.64
C GLY A 130 26.82 15.84 -13.04
N ARG A 131 25.60 15.30 -13.22
CA ARG A 131 24.87 15.41 -14.50
C ARG A 131 24.00 16.67 -14.52
N ASP A 132 24.62 17.80 -14.23
CA ASP A 132 24.37 19.02 -15.01
C ASP A 132 25.40 18.99 -16.13
N ASN A 133 25.17 18.10 -17.09
CA ASN A 133 25.77 18.27 -18.41
C ASN A 133 24.86 19.27 -19.14
N ASP A 134 24.89 20.52 -18.66
CA ASP A 134 24.50 21.67 -19.44
C ASP A 134 25.80 22.15 -20.11
N PRO A 135 26.10 21.77 -21.37
CA PRO A 135 27.32 22.17 -22.02
C PRO A 135 27.13 23.59 -22.59
N HIS A 136 26.70 24.57 -21.80
CA HIS A 136 26.56 25.95 -22.30
C HIS A 136 26.85 27.05 -21.30
N LEU A 137 27.76 26.84 -20.34
CA LEU A 137 28.27 27.95 -19.54
C LEU A 137 29.80 27.91 -19.52
N TYR A 138 30.35 28.53 -20.57
CA TYR A 138 31.74 28.94 -20.75
C TYR A 138 32.73 27.86 -21.20
N ASN A 139 33.34 28.06 -22.37
CA ASN A 139 34.61 27.44 -22.73
C ASN A 139 35.75 28.06 -21.89
N ASP A 140 36.94 27.45 -21.88
CA ASP A 140 38.14 27.86 -21.12
C ASP A 140 38.66 29.29 -21.44
N GLN A 141 37.90 30.10 -22.19
CA GLN A 141 38.16 31.50 -22.52
C GLN A 141 37.06 32.48 -22.11
N GLY A 142 36.06 32.07 -21.32
CA GLY A 142 35.14 33.05 -20.74
C GLY A 142 34.20 33.72 -21.76
N LYS A 143 33.71 33.01 -22.80
CA LYS A 143 32.60 33.49 -23.65
C LYS A 143 31.45 32.49 -23.85
N GLU A 144 30.22 32.95 -23.68
CA GLU A 144 28.97 32.23 -23.97
C GLU A 144 28.80 32.01 -25.48
N ASN A 145 28.50 30.78 -25.88
CA ASN A 145 28.17 30.44 -27.27
C ASN A 145 26.65 30.41 -27.46
N HIS A 146 26.11 31.47 -28.06
CA HIS A 146 24.79 31.45 -28.67
C HIS A 146 24.82 30.54 -29.91
N LEU A 147 23.88 29.59 -29.98
CA LEU A 147 23.77 28.56 -31.00
C LEU A 147 23.88 29.10 -32.44
N ASN A 148 24.75 28.49 -33.24
CA ASN A 148 24.53 28.36 -34.68
C ASN A 148 24.91 26.95 -35.14
N ASN A 149 23.93 26.23 -35.69
CA ASN A 149 24.07 24.86 -36.18
C ASN A 149 25.02 24.83 -37.39
N GLY A 150 25.88 23.80 -37.42
CA GLY A 150 27.05 23.74 -38.29
C GLY A 150 26.81 23.44 -39.77
N ARG A 151 27.93 23.50 -40.51
CA ARG A 151 28.34 22.50 -41.52
C ARG A 151 29.81 22.74 -41.92
N GLY A 152 30.57 21.64 -41.97
CA GLY A 152 32.03 21.54 -42.25
C GLY A 152 32.44 22.07 -43.62
N TYR A 153 33.70 21.97 -44.07
CA TYR A 153 34.81 21.06 -43.81
C TYR A 153 36.10 21.77 -44.29
N ILE A 154 37.31 21.35 -43.86
CA ILE A 154 38.53 21.43 -44.71
C ILE A 154 39.36 20.15 -44.56
N GLU A 155 39.85 19.70 -45.72
CA GLU A 155 40.63 18.51 -46.10
C GLU A 155 41.99 18.33 -45.40
N VAL A 156 42.42 17.07 -45.27
CA VAL A 156 43.66 16.51 -45.87
C VAL A 156 43.38 15.07 -46.30
#